data_AF-A0A7Y2JXC5-F1
#
_entry.id   AF-A0A7Y2JXC5-F1
#
_cell.length_a   1.000
_cell.length_b   1.000
_cell.length_c   1.000
_cell.angle_alpha   90.00
_cell.angle_beta   90.00
_cell.angle_gamma   90.00
#
_symmetry.space_group_name_H-M   'P 1'
#
loop_
_entity.id
_entity.type
_entity.pdbx_description
1 polymer ?
#
loop_
_entity_poly.entity_id
_entity_poly.type
_entity_poly.pdbx_seq_one_letter_code
_entity_poly.pdbx_strand_id
1 'polypeptide(L)'
;MDWSKLRLSTGARIFWLMFGLVLGVPTLLSGVGSDSTADVCFGIGMILVGIRGFLRPVMFGKALRMEQDPKTAQVSIGSPTLHGGLSMVIFVALMAGIVIKYVINA
;
A
#
# COMPACT_ATOMS: atom_id res chain seq x y z
N MET A 1 -0.69 -27.47 13.73
CA MET A 1 -0.40 -26.31 12.85
C MET A 1 -1.71 -25.54 12.69
N ASP A 2 -1.84 -24.35 13.28
CA ASP A 2 -3.12 -23.62 13.35
C ASP A 2 -3.48 -23.00 11.99
N TRP A 3 -4.32 -23.69 11.23
CA TRP A 3 -4.81 -23.28 9.91
C TRP A 3 -5.55 -21.94 9.90
N SER A 4 -6.16 -21.55 11.03
CA SER A 4 -6.86 -20.26 11.20
C SER A 4 -5.92 -19.07 11.09
N LYS A 5 -4.66 -19.19 11.56
CA LYS A 5 -3.68 -18.10 11.59
C LYS A 5 -3.08 -17.84 10.19
N LEU A 6 -2.83 -18.91 9.42
CA LEU A 6 -2.40 -18.81 8.02
C LEU A 6 -3.49 -18.20 7.13
N ARG A 7 -4.75 -18.58 7.35
CA ARG A 7 -5.90 -17.99 6.61
C ARG A 7 -6.07 -16.51 6.90
N LEU A 8 -5.82 -16.09 8.14
CA LEU A 8 -5.91 -14.69 8.56
C LEU A 8 -4.79 -13.83 7.94
N SER A 9 -3.54 -14.31 7.94
CA SER A 9 -2.44 -13.60 7.29
C SER A 9 -2.60 -13.53 5.78
N THR A 10 -3.02 -14.62 5.12
CA THR A 10 -3.25 -14.65 3.67
C THR A 10 -4.45 -13.79 3.28
N GLY A 11 -5.52 -13.79 4.08
CA GLY A 11 -6.69 -12.93 3.88
C GLY A 11 -6.33 -11.45 3.95
N ALA A 12 -5.52 -11.03 4.93
CA ALA A 12 -5.07 -9.64 5.05
C ALA A 12 -4.20 -9.18 3.88
N ARG A 13 -3.35 -10.08 3.35
CA ARG A 13 -2.54 -9.79 2.15
C ARG A 13 -3.41 -9.56 0.92
N ILE A 14 -4.35 -10.46 0.67
CA ILE A 14 -5.28 -10.35 -0.46
C ILE A 14 -6.14 -9.09 -0.29
N PHE A 15 -6.61 -8.81 0.92
CA PHE A 15 -7.35 -7.58 1.23
C PHE A 15 -6.53 -6.33 0.89
N TRP A 16 -5.28 -6.23 1.34
CA TRP A 16 -4.43 -5.07 1.04
C TRP A 16 -4.15 -4.93 -0.46
N LEU A 17 -3.87 -6.04 -1.15
CA LEU A 17 -3.66 -6.04 -2.59
C LEU A 17 -4.91 -5.56 -3.33
N MET A 18 -6.08 -6.10 -2.98
CA MET A 18 -7.36 -5.70 -3.55
C MET A 18 -7.67 -4.24 -3.24
N PHE A 19 -7.42 -3.78 -2.03
CA PHE A 19 -7.60 -2.37 -1.65
C PHE A 19 -6.75 -1.44 -2.52
N GLY A 20 -5.45 -1.75 -2.68
CA GLY A 20 -4.56 -0.97 -3.53
C GLY A 20 -4.95 -0.99 -5.01
N LEU A 21 -5.45 -2.12 -5.51
CA LEU A 21 -5.93 -2.25 -6.90
C LEU A 21 -7.26 -1.53 -7.13
N VAL A 22 -8.25 -1.74 -6.26
CA VAL A 22 -9.60 -1.16 -6.39
C VAL A 22 -9.55 0.37 -6.31
N LEU A 23 -8.65 0.93 -5.49
CA LEU A 23 -8.49 2.38 -5.42
C LEU A 23 -7.47 2.90 -6.45
N GLY A 24 -6.35 2.21 -6.63
CA GLY A 24 -5.26 2.70 -7.45
C GLY A 24 -5.49 2.55 -8.96
N VAL A 25 -6.10 1.45 -9.42
CA VAL A 25 -6.32 1.22 -10.87
C VAL A 25 -7.30 2.23 -11.47
N PRO A 26 -8.49 2.49 -10.88
CA PRO A 26 -9.39 3.50 -11.43
C PRO A 26 -8.76 4.89 -11.42
N THR A 27 -8.10 5.29 -10.33
CA THR A 27 -7.43 6.61 -10.26
C THR A 27 -6.31 6.73 -11.27
N LEU A 28 -5.52 5.68 -11.48
CA LEU A 28 -4.48 5.65 -12.50
C LEU A 28 -5.07 5.78 -13.90
N LEU A 29 -6.11 5.01 -14.23
CA LEU A 29 -6.78 5.07 -15.53
C LEU A 29 -7.43 6.44 -15.77
N SER A 30 -8.08 7.01 -14.76
CA SER A 30 -8.61 8.38 -14.84
C SER A 30 -7.50 9.41 -15.03
N GLY A 31 -6.37 9.27 -14.34
CA GLY A 31 -5.23 10.17 -14.49
C GLY A 31 -4.61 10.11 -15.88
N VAL A 32 -4.42 8.91 -16.43
CA VAL A 32 -3.93 8.74 -17.81
C VAL A 32 -4.93 9.29 -18.82
N GLY A 33 -6.24 9.06 -18.62
CA GLY A 33 -7.27 9.56 -19.52
C GLY A 33 -7.48 11.07 -19.48
N SER A 34 -7.12 11.73 -18.40
CA SER A 34 -7.26 13.19 -18.21
C SER A 34 -5.93 13.95 -18.25
N ASP A 35 -4.82 13.27 -18.57
CA ASP A 35 -3.44 13.78 -18.51
C ASP A 35 -3.07 14.43 -17.15
N SER A 36 -3.74 13.98 -16.09
CA SER A 36 -3.55 14.46 -14.72
C SER A 36 -2.38 13.72 -14.09
N THR A 37 -1.20 14.35 -14.11
CA THR A 37 0.01 13.82 -13.46
C THR A 37 -0.22 13.53 -11.97
N ALA A 38 -1.05 14.35 -11.30
CA ALA A 38 -1.41 14.16 -9.91
C ALA A 38 -2.12 12.82 -9.65
N ASP A 39 -3.14 12.51 -10.45
CA ASP A 39 -3.92 11.28 -10.29
C ASP A 39 -3.13 10.06 -10.72
N VAL A 40 -2.23 10.18 -11.72
CA VAL A 40 -1.29 9.13 -12.08
C VAL A 40 -0.34 8.81 -10.92
N CYS A 41 0.30 9.83 -10.33
CA CYS A 41 1.19 9.66 -9.18
C CYS A 41 0.46 9.04 -7.98
N PHE A 42 -0.75 9.53 -7.68
CA PHE A 42 -1.56 9.02 -6.58
C PHE A 42 -2.00 7.57 -6.83
N GLY A 43 -2.46 7.24 -8.04
CA GLY A 43 -2.86 5.89 -8.44
C GLY A 43 -1.72 4.89 -8.32
N ILE A 44 -0.52 5.23 -8.79
CA ILE A 44 0.69 4.41 -8.62
C ILE A 44 1.00 4.21 -7.13
N GLY A 45 0.97 5.29 -6.35
CA GLY A 45 1.19 5.22 -4.90
C GLY A 45 0.23 4.25 -4.21
N MET A 46 -1.06 4.28 -4.58
CA MET A 46 -2.08 3.39 -4.03
C MET A 46 -1.89 1.91 -4.42
N ILE A 47 -1.47 1.64 -5.66
CA ILE A 47 -1.11 0.27 -6.08
C ILE A 47 0.08 -0.24 -5.26
N LEU A 48 1.10 0.59 -5.08
CA LEU A 48 2.28 0.24 -4.28
C LEU A 48 1.94 0.01 -2.79
N VAL A 49 0.98 0.75 -2.22
CA VAL A 49 0.43 0.47 -0.88
C VAL A 49 -0.15 -0.95 -0.81
N GLY A 50 -0.92 -1.37 -1.81
CA GLY A 50 -1.48 -2.72 -1.87
C GLY A 50 -0.39 -3.80 -1.97
N ILE A 51 0.62 -3.57 -2.81
CA ILE A 51 1.79 -4.46 -2.94
C ILE A 51 2.54 -4.54 -1.60
N ARG A 52 2.78 -3.42 -0.93
CA ARG A 52 3.45 -3.40 0.38
C ARG A 52 2.64 -4.15 1.44
N GLY A 53 1.33 -3.94 1.49
CA GLY A 53 0.44 -4.65 2.41
C GLY A 53 0.33 -6.14 2.09
N PHE A 54 0.54 -6.55 0.84
CA PHE A 54 0.69 -7.96 0.47
C PHE A 54 2.03 -8.55 0.96
N LEU A 55 3.14 -7.82 0.80
CA LEU A 55 4.47 -8.27 1.24
C LEU A 55 4.59 -8.32 2.78
N ARG A 56 3.98 -7.36 3.45
CA ARG A 56 3.93 -7.26 4.92
C ARG A 56 2.50 -6.93 5.37
N PRO A 57 1.64 -7.95 5.60
CA PRO A 57 0.27 -7.73 6.01
C PRO A 57 0.22 -7.07 7.39
N VAL A 58 -0.29 -5.85 7.43
CA VAL A 58 -0.58 -5.16 8.68
C VAL A 58 -2.03 -5.45 9.03
N MET A 59 -2.23 -6.20 10.11
CA MET A 59 -3.57 -6.46 10.64
C MET A 59 -4.05 -5.17 11.32
N PHE A 60 -5.10 -4.53 10.79
CA PHE A 60 -5.67 -3.30 11.39
C PHE A 60 -5.94 -3.44 12.90
N GLY A 61 -6.43 -4.60 13.35
CA GLY A 61 -6.67 -4.88 14.77
C GLY A 61 -5.42 -4.93 15.67
N LYS A 62 -4.22 -5.12 15.09
CA LYS A 62 -2.94 -5.07 15.82
C LYS A 62 -2.24 -3.72 15.69
N ALA A 63 -2.39 -3.06 14.54
CA ALA A 63 -1.93 -1.68 14.34
C ALA A 63 -2.63 -0.69 15.30
N LEU A 64 -3.93 -0.87 15.52
CA LEU A 64 -4.71 -0.09 16.51
C LEU A 64 -4.30 -0.34 17.97
N ARG A 65 -3.66 -1.48 18.24
CA ARG A 65 -3.17 -1.84 19.58
C ARG A 65 -1.72 -1.43 19.84
N MET A 66 -1.03 -0.84 18.85
CA MET A 66 0.41 -0.54 18.92
C MET A 66 1.28 -1.70 19.41
N GLU A 67 0.80 -2.94 19.31
CA GLU A 67 1.63 -4.11 19.57
C GLU A 67 2.51 -4.32 18.34
N GLN A 68 3.80 -3.99 18.48
CA GLN A 68 4.82 -4.44 17.55
C GLN A 68 4.89 -5.97 17.64
N ASP A 69 4.06 -6.66 16.86
CA ASP A 69 4.08 -8.11 16.84
C ASP A 69 5.40 -8.57 16.17
N PRO A 70 6.34 -9.18 16.93
CA PRO A 70 7.60 -9.68 16.36
C PRO A 70 7.35 -10.74 15.28
N LYS A 71 6.13 -11.28 15.18
CA LYS A 71 5.73 -12.25 14.15
C LYS A 71 5.42 -11.62 12.79
N THR A 72 5.19 -10.31 12.69
CA THR A 72 5.10 -9.65 11.37
C THR A 72 6.43 -9.69 10.61
N ALA A 73 7.56 -9.79 11.32
CA ALA A 73 8.86 -10.02 10.71
C ALA A 73 9.02 -11.47 10.20
N GLN A 74 8.42 -12.45 10.88
CA GLN A 74 8.48 -13.87 10.50
C GLN A 74 7.66 -14.21 9.24
N VAL A 75 6.66 -13.39 8.91
CA VAL A 75 5.78 -13.58 7.73
C VAL A 75 6.04 -12.50 6.68
N SER A 76 7.09 -11.70 6.82
CA SER A 76 7.48 -10.69 5.83
C SER A 76 8.11 -11.37 4.62
N ILE A 77 7.63 -11.06 3.42
CA ILE A 77 8.27 -11.52 2.19
C ILE A 77 9.19 -10.39 1.69
N GLY A 78 10.49 -10.66 1.67
CA GLY A 78 11.51 -9.72 1.18
C GLY A 78 12.33 -9.06 2.28
N SER A 79 13.43 -8.40 1.90
CA SER A 79 14.37 -7.80 2.84
C SER A 79 13.78 -6.57 3.55
N PRO A 80 14.26 -6.22 4.76
CA PRO A 80 13.88 -4.96 5.42
C PRO A 80 14.12 -3.73 4.53
N THR A 81 15.20 -3.73 3.75
CA THR A 81 15.54 -2.68 2.79
C THR A 81 14.50 -2.53 1.68
N LEU A 82 13.96 -3.63 1.16
CA LEU A 82 12.87 -3.59 0.16
C LEU A 82 11.63 -2.90 0.72
N HIS A 83 11.24 -3.24 1.96
CA HIS A 83 10.09 -2.62 2.61
C HIS A 83 10.32 -1.14 2.90
N GLY A 84 11.53 -0.76 3.34
CA GLY A 84 11.92 0.63 3.55
C GLY A 84 11.87 1.44 2.25
N GLY A 85 12.50 0.93 1.19
CA GLY A 85 12.50 1.56 -0.14
C GLY A 85 11.08 1.69 -0.71
N LEU A 86 10.27 0.63 -0.63
CA LEU A 86 8.88 0.66 -1.08
C LEU A 86 8.05 1.69 -0.30
N SER A 87 8.29 1.83 1.01
CA SER A 87 7.64 2.86 1.83
C SER A 87 8.00 4.28 1.37
N MET A 88 9.27 4.50 1.03
CA MET A 88 9.77 5.79 0.57
C MET A 88 9.17 6.14 -0.80
N VAL A 89 9.15 5.19 -1.74
CA VAL A 89 8.55 5.41 -3.07
C VAL A 89 7.05 5.69 -2.96
N ILE A 90 6.33 4.93 -2.12
CA ILE A 90 4.91 5.18 -1.83
C ILE A 90 4.72 6.61 -1.30
N PHE A 91 5.52 7.00 -0.31
CA PHE A 91 5.40 8.33 0.30
C PHE A 91 5.63 9.44 -0.73
N VAL A 92 6.69 9.34 -1.53
CA VAL A 92 7.00 10.33 -2.58
C VAL A 92 5.89 10.36 -3.63
N ALA A 93 5.38 9.22 -4.09
CA ALA A 93 4.33 9.16 -5.09
C ALA A 93 3.01 9.78 -4.60
N LEU A 94 2.59 9.45 -3.38
CA LEU A 94 1.36 10.00 -2.79
C LEU A 94 1.51 11.49 -2.47
N MET A 95 2.65 11.91 -1.92
CA MET A 95 2.91 13.33 -1.64
C MET A 95 2.99 14.15 -2.92
N ALA A 96 3.69 13.66 -3.95
CA ALA A 96 3.75 14.33 -5.25
C ALA A 96 2.35 14.48 -5.86
N GLY A 97 1.52 13.42 -5.81
CA GLY A 97 0.14 13.49 -6.27
C GLY A 97 -0.68 14.57 -5.54
N ILE A 98 -0.59 14.64 -4.21
CA ILE A 98 -1.29 15.64 -3.40
C ILE A 98 -0.79 17.06 -3.68
N VAL A 99 0.54 17.27 -3.72
CA VAL A 99 1.15 18.58 -3.96
C VAL A 99 0.78 19.11 -5.35
N ILE A 100 0.90 18.27 -6.39
CA ILE A 100 0.53 18.68 -7.75
C ILE A 100 -0.96 19.05 -7.79
N LYS A 101 -1.83 18.25 -7.17
CA LYS A 101 -3.29 18.47 -7.21
C LYS A 101 -3.76 19.72 -6.47
N TYR A 102 -3.20 19.99 -5.29
CA TYR A 102 -3.75 20.98 -4.35
C TYR A 102 -2.85 22.20 -4.14
N VAL A 103 -1.61 22.19 -4.63
CA VAL A 103 -0.68 23.32 -4.50
C VAL A 103 -0.34 23.91 -5.86
N ILE A 104 -0.07 23.07 -6.87
CA ILE A 104 0.34 23.53 -8.19
C ILE A 104 -0.88 23.80 -9.09
N ASN A 105 -1.78 22.82 -9.18
CA ASN A 105 -2.97 22.88 -10.03
C ASN A 105 -4.25 23.25 -9.24
N ALA A 106 -4.08 23.99 -8.14
CA ALA A 106 -5.18 24.41 -7.25
C ALA A 106 -6.12 25.41 -7.91
#